data_AF-A0A327JGN9-F1
#
_entry.id   AF-A0A327JGN9-F1
#
_cell.length_a   1.000
_cell.length_b   1.000
_cell.length_c   1.000
_cell.angle_alpha   90.00
_cell.angle_beta   90.00
_cell.angle_gamma   90.00
#
_symmetry.space_group_name_H-M   'P 1'
#
loop_
_entity.id
_entity.type
_entity.pdbx_description
1 polymer ?
#
loop_
_entity_poly.entity_id
_entity_poly.type
_entity_poly.pdbx_seq_one_letter_code
_entity_poly.pdbx_strand_id
1 'polypeptide(L)'
;MFLNIYKTQNKFCKIFTNPKGCHKLLFFTYNTYMQGIEKELIEFFKSVGLEVHTSTKARGHQGFYMRKRIDISKNIPQNRIVPTLLHEFAHYVHSQIEPFMEKTGGSLEKLFDSDEVAIYENELLEVTHFVDPQSKFERLEEHKQKIKEKIYSYEEIIKNRYPKFLRSKKFKEFDRYIKGSNAKYLLKFDRVKLVSGMFFKKTEILSIDNIEKDFTDMPKEFAAYIRLKSCQRRQSRVSSRINRYKKYYAKPTELFARFIEGLYLNPYQVKSIAPQTYKRFLELLHAEYYPNLQKVICIIYSPTM
;
A
#
# COMPACT_ATOMS: atom_id res chain seq x y z
N MET A 1 -17.53 -7.16 -44.69
CA MET A 1 -17.29 -6.56 -43.36
C MET A 1 -17.25 -7.58 -42.20
N PHE A 2 -17.65 -8.85 -42.39
CA PHE A 2 -17.71 -9.87 -41.31
C PHE A 2 -16.49 -10.81 -41.19
N LEU A 3 -15.48 -10.71 -42.06
CA LEU A 3 -14.32 -11.62 -42.07
C LEU A 3 -13.13 -11.16 -41.20
N ASN A 4 -13.12 -9.91 -40.71
CA ASN A 4 -12.01 -9.38 -39.90
C ASN A 4 -12.16 -9.62 -38.38
N ILE A 5 -13.36 -9.93 -37.88
CA ILE A 5 -13.60 -10.18 -36.45
C ILE A 5 -13.13 -11.59 -36.05
N TYR A 6 -13.22 -12.57 -36.95
CA TYR A 6 -12.75 -13.94 -36.69
C TYR A 6 -11.22 -14.08 -36.65
N LYS A 7 -10.47 -13.19 -37.35
CA LYS A 7 -9.00 -13.20 -37.31
C LYS A 7 -8.43 -12.60 -36.03
N THR A 8 -9.10 -11.62 -35.41
CA THR A 8 -8.71 -11.03 -34.13
C THR A 8 -9.03 -11.95 -32.94
N GLN A 9 -10.16 -12.67 -32.96
CA GLN A 9 -10.49 -13.69 -31.94
C GLN A 9 -9.42 -14.80 -31.84
N ASN A 10 -8.91 -15.28 -32.99
CA ASN A 10 -7.88 -16.33 -33.02
C ASN A 10 -6.48 -15.87 -32.58
N LYS A 11 -6.20 -14.55 -32.61
CA LYS A 11 -4.94 -13.97 -32.10
C LYS A 11 -5.00 -13.77 -30.58
N PHE A 12 -6.15 -13.35 -30.06
CA PHE A 12 -6.39 -13.17 -28.61
C PHE A 12 -6.29 -14.48 -27.83
N CYS A 13 -6.90 -15.56 -28.33
CA CYS A 13 -6.80 -16.88 -27.69
C CYS A 13 -5.36 -17.43 -27.67
N LYS A 14 -4.53 -17.12 -28.67
CA LYS A 14 -3.14 -17.61 -28.74
C LYS A 14 -2.18 -16.93 -27.76
N ILE A 15 -2.47 -15.70 -27.33
CA ILE A 15 -1.63 -14.94 -26.39
C ILE A 15 -1.59 -15.60 -25.00
N PHE A 16 -2.63 -16.38 -24.64
CA PHE A 16 -2.74 -17.02 -23.34
C PHE A 16 -2.47 -18.55 -23.34
N THR A 17 -1.93 -19.12 -24.43
CA THR A 17 -1.83 -20.58 -24.56
C THR A 17 -0.54 -21.16 -25.20
N ASN A 18 0.59 -20.45 -25.36
CA ASN A 18 1.79 -21.11 -25.92
C ASN A 18 3.15 -20.64 -25.33
N PRO A 19 3.97 -21.55 -24.77
CA PRO A 19 5.29 -21.26 -24.20
C PRO A 19 6.39 -21.50 -25.23
N LYS A 20 7.41 -20.60 -25.32
CA LYS A 20 8.82 -20.96 -25.57
C LYS A 20 9.72 -19.75 -25.83
N GLY A 21 10.87 -19.76 -25.14
CA GLY A 21 12.14 -19.17 -25.56
C GLY A 21 12.38 -17.73 -25.11
N CYS A 22 13.59 -17.30 -24.77
CA CYS A 22 14.89 -17.93 -24.64
C CYS A 22 15.76 -16.91 -23.88
N HIS A 23 16.43 -17.31 -22.81
CA HIS A 23 17.29 -16.42 -22.03
C HIS A 23 18.63 -16.15 -22.75
N LYS A 24 19.16 -14.93 -22.57
CA LYS A 24 20.49 -14.42 -22.97
C LYS A 24 20.68 -13.95 -24.43
N LEU A 25 19.93 -12.93 -24.84
CA LEU A 25 20.41 -11.89 -25.78
C LEU A 25 19.56 -10.58 -25.70
N LEU A 26 19.11 -10.18 -24.51
CA LEU A 26 17.81 -9.51 -24.35
C LEU A 26 17.80 -8.18 -23.58
N PHE A 27 18.92 -7.53 -23.30
CA PHE A 27 18.88 -6.29 -22.49
C PHE A 27 18.69 -5.00 -23.32
N PHE A 28 19.29 -4.93 -24.51
CA PHE A 28 19.19 -3.73 -25.36
C PHE A 28 17.85 -3.67 -26.11
N THR A 29 17.38 -4.82 -26.61
CA THR A 29 16.07 -4.96 -27.30
C THR A 29 14.89 -4.77 -26.35
N TYR A 30 15.01 -5.17 -25.08
CA TYR A 30 13.95 -5.00 -24.08
C TYR A 30 13.71 -3.53 -23.71
N ASN A 31 14.76 -2.73 -23.53
CA ASN A 31 14.58 -1.31 -23.19
C ASN A 31 13.92 -0.51 -24.34
N THR A 32 14.32 -0.75 -25.59
CA THR A 32 13.71 -0.11 -26.76
C THR A 32 12.25 -0.56 -26.95
N TYR A 33 11.98 -1.85 -26.74
CA TYR A 33 10.62 -2.42 -26.78
C TYR A 33 9.69 -1.78 -25.73
N MET A 34 10.18 -1.65 -24.49
CA MET A 34 9.40 -1.06 -23.39
C MET A 34 9.16 0.44 -23.57
N GLN A 35 10.11 1.16 -24.17
CA GLN A 35 9.91 2.56 -24.56
C GLN A 35 8.87 2.74 -25.69
N GLY A 36 8.75 1.76 -26.58
CA GLY A 36 7.70 1.74 -27.61
C GLY A 36 6.31 1.62 -27.01
N ILE A 37 6.11 0.63 -26.12
CA ILE A 37 4.84 0.41 -25.41
C ILE A 37 4.45 1.64 -24.59
N GLU A 38 5.40 2.25 -23.86
CA GLU A 38 5.13 3.46 -23.07
C GLU A 38 4.53 4.58 -23.94
N LYS A 39 5.14 4.86 -25.10
CA LYS A 39 4.67 5.91 -26.01
C LYS A 39 3.30 5.58 -26.58
N GLU A 40 3.11 4.35 -27.05
CA GLU A 40 1.85 3.89 -27.64
C GLU A 40 0.69 3.97 -26.62
N LEU A 41 0.95 3.60 -25.35
CA LEU A 41 -0.02 3.77 -24.26
C LEU A 41 -0.34 5.23 -23.99
N ILE A 42 0.67 6.11 -23.90
CA ILE A 42 0.45 7.54 -23.64
C ILE A 42 -0.36 8.19 -24.78
N GLU A 43 -0.02 7.87 -26.03
CA GLU A 43 -0.76 8.34 -27.21
C GLU A 43 -2.21 7.83 -27.19
N PHE A 44 -2.39 6.54 -26.90
CA PHE A 44 -3.72 5.97 -26.77
C PHE A 44 -4.54 6.62 -25.64
N PHE A 45 -3.96 6.81 -24.46
CA PHE A 45 -4.63 7.44 -23.32
C PHE A 45 -5.07 8.88 -23.67
N LYS A 46 -4.22 9.64 -24.36
CA LYS A 46 -4.58 10.96 -24.89
C LYS A 46 -5.71 10.88 -25.91
N SER A 47 -5.70 9.87 -26.79
CA SER A 47 -6.73 9.67 -27.81
C SER A 47 -8.12 9.39 -27.23
N VAL A 48 -8.20 8.80 -26.03
CA VAL A 48 -9.47 8.58 -25.30
C VAL A 48 -9.85 9.75 -24.40
N GLY A 49 -9.13 10.88 -24.49
CA GLY A 49 -9.44 12.13 -23.80
C GLY A 49 -8.80 12.29 -22.42
N LEU A 50 -7.71 11.56 -22.11
CA LEU A 50 -6.95 11.75 -20.86
C LEU A 50 -5.80 12.74 -21.04
N GLU A 51 -5.56 13.56 -20.02
CA GLU A 51 -4.32 14.32 -19.90
C GLU A 51 -3.26 13.44 -19.25
N VAL A 52 -2.09 13.28 -19.89
CA VAL A 52 -1.01 12.43 -19.36
C VAL A 52 0.29 13.22 -19.20
N HIS A 53 0.82 13.28 -17.98
CA HIS A 53 2.05 13.97 -17.65
C HIS A 53 3.06 13.03 -16.98
N THR A 54 4.24 12.86 -17.56
CA THR A 54 5.25 11.89 -17.08
C THR A 54 6.41 12.50 -16.28
N SER A 55 6.33 13.79 -15.96
CA SER A 55 7.43 14.55 -15.34
C SER A 55 6.98 15.38 -14.12
N THR A 56 5.92 14.96 -13.43
CA THR A 56 5.34 15.75 -12.33
C THR A 56 5.93 15.37 -10.97
N LYS A 57 5.83 16.30 -10.00
CA LYS A 57 6.01 15.98 -8.58
C LYS A 57 4.74 15.28 -8.09
N ALA A 58 4.66 13.96 -8.25
CA ALA A 58 3.52 13.15 -7.80
C ALA A 58 3.42 13.02 -6.26
N ARG A 59 3.75 14.07 -5.50
CA ARG A 59 3.54 14.24 -4.04
C ARG A 59 3.88 13.02 -3.15
N GLY A 60 4.86 12.20 -3.54
CA GLY A 60 5.29 11.00 -2.81
C GLY A 60 4.73 9.66 -3.33
N HIS A 61 3.89 9.69 -4.37
CA HIS A 61 3.39 8.52 -5.10
C HIS A 61 4.19 8.25 -6.38
N GLN A 62 4.06 7.04 -6.94
CA GLN A 62 4.64 6.68 -8.24
C GLN A 62 3.83 7.28 -9.40
N GLY A 63 2.51 7.32 -9.26
CA GLY A 63 1.59 8.02 -10.14
C GLY A 63 0.28 8.33 -9.41
N PHE A 64 -0.64 9.02 -10.10
CA PHE A 64 -2.04 9.12 -9.68
C PHE A 64 -2.95 9.44 -10.87
N TYR A 65 -4.18 8.93 -10.82
CA TYR A 65 -5.31 9.34 -11.62
C TYR A 65 -6.23 10.26 -10.82
N MET A 66 -6.66 11.38 -11.44
CA MET A 66 -7.70 12.24 -10.88
C MET A 66 -8.42 12.99 -12.01
N ARG A 67 -9.75 12.91 -12.09
CA ARG A 67 -10.57 13.73 -13.01
C ARG A 67 -10.04 13.77 -14.46
N LYS A 68 -9.85 12.61 -15.09
CA LYS A 68 -9.32 12.46 -16.47
C LYS A 68 -7.86 12.82 -16.67
N ARG A 69 -7.08 12.98 -15.60
CA ARG A 69 -5.65 13.26 -15.66
C ARG A 69 -4.86 12.12 -15.02
N ILE A 70 -3.81 11.66 -15.70
CA ILE A 70 -2.81 10.71 -15.21
C ILE A 70 -1.47 11.43 -15.09
N ASP A 71 -0.92 11.41 -13.88
CA ASP A 71 0.40 11.94 -13.57
C ASP A 71 1.33 10.81 -13.16
N ILE A 72 2.52 10.75 -13.76
CA ILE A 72 3.60 9.83 -13.40
C ILE A 72 4.77 10.64 -12.81
N SER A 73 5.31 10.12 -11.71
CA SER A 73 6.41 10.76 -10.97
C SER A 73 7.68 10.80 -11.80
N LYS A 74 8.32 11.97 -11.87
CA LYS A 74 9.61 12.15 -12.58
C LYS A 74 10.72 11.18 -12.11
N ASN A 75 10.68 10.77 -10.84
CA ASN A 75 11.74 9.95 -10.23
C ASN A 75 11.40 8.46 -10.20
N ILE A 76 10.34 8.03 -10.90
CA ILE A 76 9.99 6.62 -10.94
C ILE A 76 11.05 5.82 -11.74
N PRO A 77 11.42 4.60 -11.31
CA PRO A 77 12.27 3.73 -12.12
C PRO A 77 11.63 3.43 -13.49
N GLN A 78 12.43 3.38 -14.56
CA GLN A 78 11.95 3.16 -15.93
C GLN A 78 11.08 1.90 -16.06
N ASN A 79 11.47 0.81 -15.41
CA ASN A 79 10.73 -0.46 -15.41
C ASN A 79 9.38 -0.40 -14.68
N ARG A 80 9.06 0.70 -14.02
CA ARG A 80 7.81 0.93 -13.28
C ARG A 80 6.87 1.92 -13.99
N ILE A 81 7.30 2.59 -15.07
CA ILE A 81 6.47 3.56 -15.78
C ILE A 81 5.23 2.88 -16.37
N VAL A 82 5.40 1.86 -17.22
CA VAL A 82 4.28 1.13 -17.83
C VAL A 82 3.36 0.50 -16.78
N PRO A 83 3.85 -0.25 -15.77
CA PRO A 83 3.01 -0.74 -14.66
C PRO A 83 2.16 0.36 -14.00
N THR A 84 2.74 1.54 -13.78
CA THR A 84 2.05 2.66 -13.12
C THR A 84 1.02 3.28 -14.07
N LEU A 85 1.35 3.47 -15.35
CA LEU A 85 0.38 3.93 -16.36
C LEU A 85 -0.85 3.01 -16.43
N LEU A 86 -0.64 1.70 -16.41
CA LEU A 86 -1.72 0.71 -16.42
C LEU A 86 -2.55 0.74 -15.14
N HIS A 87 -1.89 0.88 -13.98
CA HIS A 87 -2.56 1.05 -12.69
C HIS A 87 -3.47 2.29 -12.69
N GLU A 88 -2.95 3.44 -13.11
CA GLU A 88 -3.74 4.68 -13.17
C GLU A 88 -4.84 4.63 -14.23
N PHE A 89 -4.60 3.94 -15.36
CA PHE A 89 -5.64 3.73 -16.36
C PHE A 89 -6.75 2.80 -15.86
N ALA A 90 -6.43 1.80 -15.03
CA ALA A 90 -7.45 0.96 -14.42
C ALA A 90 -8.38 1.75 -13.49
N HIS A 91 -7.85 2.74 -12.76
CA HIS A 91 -8.67 3.71 -12.02
C HIS A 91 -9.58 4.51 -12.97
N TYR A 92 -9.06 4.97 -14.11
CA TYR A 92 -9.90 5.61 -15.13
C TYR A 92 -11.03 4.68 -15.60
N VAL A 93 -10.74 3.43 -15.96
CA VAL A 93 -11.74 2.44 -16.39
C VAL A 93 -12.82 2.25 -15.33
N HIS A 94 -12.43 2.07 -14.05
CA HIS A 94 -13.40 1.96 -12.96
C HIS A 94 -14.26 3.22 -12.85
N SER A 95 -13.68 4.41 -12.99
CA SER A 95 -14.46 5.66 -12.97
C SER A 95 -15.53 5.75 -14.06
N GLN A 96 -15.36 5.05 -15.19
CA GLN A 96 -16.33 5.00 -16.26
C GLN A 96 -17.47 4.00 -15.98
N ILE A 97 -17.19 2.93 -15.23
CA ILE A 97 -18.18 1.92 -14.84
C ILE A 97 -19.00 2.39 -13.64
N GLU A 98 -18.32 2.97 -12.64
CA GLU A 98 -18.92 3.41 -11.39
C GLU A 98 -18.56 4.88 -11.13
N PRO A 99 -19.48 5.82 -11.44
CA PRO A 99 -19.30 7.23 -11.12
C PRO A 99 -19.05 7.43 -9.63
N PHE A 100 -18.20 8.40 -9.27
CA PHE A 100 -17.84 8.73 -7.89
C PHE A 100 -17.03 7.69 -7.10
N MET A 101 -16.48 6.66 -7.76
CA MET A 101 -15.58 5.69 -7.13
C MET A 101 -14.42 6.34 -6.36
N GLU A 102 -13.97 7.53 -6.78
CA GLU A 102 -12.90 8.30 -6.11
C GLU A 102 -13.23 8.59 -4.63
N LYS A 103 -14.53 8.70 -4.30
CA LYS A 103 -15.01 8.96 -2.94
C LYS A 103 -15.36 7.67 -2.19
N THR A 104 -15.97 6.70 -2.87
CA THR A 104 -16.49 5.47 -2.24
C THR A 104 -15.46 4.36 -2.14
N GLY A 105 -14.41 4.39 -2.97
CA GLY A 105 -13.48 3.26 -3.18
C GLY A 105 -14.01 2.25 -4.20
N GLY A 106 -15.18 2.52 -4.79
CA GLY A 106 -15.86 1.64 -5.74
C GLY A 106 -16.36 0.33 -5.13
N SER A 107 -16.83 -0.56 -5.99
CA SER A 107 -17.41 -1.87 -5.64
C SER A 107 -16.91 -2.95 -6.58
N LEU A 108 -16.65 -4.15 -6.05
CA LEU A 108 -16.25 -5.30 -6.87
C LEU A 108 -17.45 -5.86 -7.65
N GLU A 109 -18.65 -5.71 -7.09
CA GLU A 109 -19.94 -6.01 -7.71
C GLU A 109 -20.05 -5.34 -9.08
N LYS A 110 -19.71 -4.04 -9.16
CA LYS A 110 -19.73 -3.29 -10.43
C LYS A 110 -18.54 -3.61 -11.31
N LEU A 111 -17.36 -3.89 -10.76
CA LEU A 111 -16.19 -4.23 -11.58
C LEU A 111 -16.30 -5.60 -12.25
N PHE A 112 -16.98 -6.55 -11.62
CA PHE A 112 -17.08 -7.94 -12.09
C PHE A 112 -18.50 -8.36 -12.45
N ASP A 113 -19.47 -7.43 -12.40
CA ASP A 113 -20.88 -7.64 -12.73
C ASP A 113 -21.40 -8.96 -12.13
N SER A 114 -21.21 -9.12 -10.82
CA SER A 114 -21.43 -10.38 -10.11
C SER A 114 -21.53 -10.15 -8.60
N ASP A 115 -22.34 -10.99 -7.94
CA ASP A 115 -22.53 -10.97 -6.48
C ASP A 115 -21.47 -11.81 -5.74
N GLU A 116 -20.57 -12.50 -6.44
CA GLU A 116 -19.52 -13.36 -5.87
C GLU A 116 -18.30 -12.57 -5.31
N VAL A 117 -18.56 -11.43 -4.70
CA VAL A 117 -17.58 -10.41 -4.30
C VAL A 117 -16.47 -10.97 -3.42
N ALA A 118 -16.82 -11.82 -2.45
CA ALA A 118 -15.87 -12.38 -1.50
C ALA A 118 -14.81 -13.26 -2.18
N ILE A 119 -15.16 -13.93 -3.29
CA ILE A 119 -14.21 -14.74 -4.05
C ILE A 119 -13.21 -13.82 -4.74
N TYR A 120 -13.70 -12.80 -5.44
CA TYR A 120 -12.84 -11.86 -6.16
C TYR A 120 -11.96 -11.05 -5.20
N GLU A 121 -12.49 -10.60 -4.07
CA GLU A 121 -11.71 -9.86 -3.07
C GLU A 121 -10.50 -10.66 -2.59
N ASN A 122 -10.70 -11.92 -2.23
CA ASN A 122 -9.63 -12.80 -1.75
C ASN A 122 -8.57 -13.06 -2.85
N GLU A 123 -9.01 -13.39 -4.06
CA GLU A 123 -8.10 -13.63 -5.19
C GLU A 123 -7.32 -12.37 -5.59
N LEU A 124 -7.97 -11.21 -5.62
CA LEU A 124 -7.35 -9.92 -5.93
C LEU A 124 -6.36 -9.47 -4.85
N LEU A 125 -6.61 -9.78 -3.58
CA LEU A 125 -5.66 -9.52 -2.49
C LEU A 125 -4.38 -10.35 -2.67
N GLU A 126 -4.49 -11.61 -3.07
CA GLU A 126 -3.32 -12.45 -3.35
C GLU A 126 -2.55 -11.95 -4.58
N VAL A 127 -3.24 -11.49 -5.63
CA VAL A 127 -2.58 -10.82 -6.77
C VAL A 127 -1.88 -9.55 -6.30
N THR A 128 -2.50 -8.76 -5.43
CA THR A 128 -1.90 -7.56 -4.83
C THR A 128 -0.62 -7.89 -4.06
N HIS A 129 -0.60 -9.00 -3.31
CA HIS A 129 0.60 -9.50 -2.63
C HIS A 129 1.70 -9.95 -3.58
N PHE A 130 1.34 -10.50 -4.74
CA PHE A 130 2.30 -10.81 -5.80
C PHE A 130 2.89 -9.55 -6.43
N VAL A 131 2.06 -8.58 -6.79
CA VAL A 131 2.48 -7.33 -7.46
C VAL A 131 3.28 -6.42 -6.52
N ASP A 132 2.84 -6.27 -5.27
CA ASP A 132 3.46 -5.44 -4.26
C ASP A 132 3.69 -6.25 -2.98
N PRO A 133 4.85 -6.89 -2.81
CA PRO A 133 5.15 -7.67 -1.60
C PRO A 133 5.07 -6.87 -0.30
N GLN A 134 5.19 -5.53 -0.34
CA GLN A 134 5.06 -4.70 0.86
C GLN A 134 3.62 -4.65 1.39
N SER A 135 2.64 -5.00 0.57
CA SER A 135 1.23 -5.11 0.97
C SER A 135 0.96 -6.22 2.00
N LYS A 136 1.92 -7.13 2.26
CA LYS A 136 1.85 -8.10 3.36
C LYS A 136 2.16 -7.49 4.73
N PHE A 137 2.78 -6.31 4.75
CA PHE A 137 3.15 -5.56 5.96
C PHE A 137 4.07 -6.31 6.95
N GLU A 138 4.81 -7.33 6.51
CA GLU A 138 5.63 -8.22 7.35
C GLU A 138 6.54 -7.43 8.30
N ARG A 139 7.31 -6.46 7.77
CA ARG A 139 8.20 -5.60 8.59
C ARG A 139 7.46 -4.79 9.66
N LEU A 140 6.23 -4.35 9.38
CA LEU A 140 5.44 -3.58 10.34
C LEU A 140 4.88 -4.49 11.44
N GLU A 141 4.42 -5.69 11.08
CA GLU A 141 3.95 -6.68 12.05
C GLU A 141 5.12 -7.20 12.92
N GLU A 142 6.29 -7.46 12.35
CA GLU A 142 7.51 -7.78 13.09
C GLU A 142 7.88 -6.68 14.10
N HIS A 143 7.85 -5.41 13.66
CA HIS A 143 8.14 -4.29 14.55
C HIS A 143 7.11 -4.18 15.68
N LYS A 144 5.82 -4.36 15.36
CA LYS A 144 4.73 -4.38 16.35
C LYS A 144 4.92 -5.51 17.37
N GLN A 145 5.40 -6.67 16.92
CA GLN A 145 5.70 -7.82 17.78
C GLN A 145 6.90 -7.53 18.71
N LYS A 146 8.00 -6.97 18.20
CA LYS A 146 9.14 -6.51 19.02
C LYS A 146 8.73 -5.49 20.08
N ILE A 147 7.82 -4.57 19.74
CA ILE A 147 7.27 -3.62 20.72
C ILE A 147 6.42 -4.36 21.77
N LYS A 148 5.62 -5.33 21.37
CA LYS A 148 4.78 -6.14 22.27
C LYS A 148 5.64 -6.91 23.29
N GLU A 149 6.75 -7.49 22.86
CA GLU A 149 7.73 -8.14 23.72
C GLU A 149 8.32 -7.19 24.77
N LYS A 150 8.72 -5.98 24.35
CA LYS A 150 9.18 -4.93 25.29
C LYS A 150 8.10 -4.52 26.30
N ILE A 151 6.84 -4.47 25.89
CA ILE A 151 5.73 -4.18 26.82
C ILE A 151 5.65 -5.28 27.89
N TYR A 152 5.80 -6.54 27.52
CA TYR A 152 5.77 -7.65 28.47
C TYR A 152 6.97 -7.62 29.43
N SER A 153 8.18 -7.36 28.94
CA SER A 153 9.35 -7.28 29.83
C SER A 153 9.24 -6.13 30.85
N TYR A 154 8.73 -4.96 30.45
CA TYR A 154 8.47 -3.88 31.41
C TYR A 154 7.32 -4.21 32.37
N GLU A 155 6.30 -4.93 31.93
CA GLU A 155 5.21 -5.40 32.79
C GLU A 155 5.71 -6.35 33.87
N GLU A 156 6.61 -7.28 33.54
CA GLU A 156 7.26 -8.18 34.50
C GLU A 156 8.07 -7.40 35.56
N ILE A 157 8.88 -6.43 35.14
CA ILE A 157 9.64 -5.57 36.07
C ILE A 157 8.71 -4.89 37.08
N ILE A 158 7.57 -4.37 36.62
CA ILE A 158 6.58 -3.72 37.50
C ILE A 158 5.92 -4.74 38.43
N LYS A 159 5.51 -5.90 37.90
CA LYS A 159 4.80 -6.94 38.65
C LYS A 159 5.66 -7.58 39.75
N ASN A 160 6.99 -7.59 39.59
CA ASN A 160 7.90 -8.06 40.64
C ASN A 160 7.71 -7.32 41.96
N ARG A 161 7.36 -6.03 41.93
CA ARG A 161 7.06 -5.24 43.14
C ARG A 161 5.57 -4.99 43.34
N TYR A 162 4.79 -4.95 42.26
CA TYR A 162 3.36 -4.68 42.26
C TYR A 162 2.60 -5.81 41.55
N PRO A 163 2.43 -7.00 42.16
CA PRO A 163 1.86 -8.18 41.48
C PRO A 163 0.44 -7.97 40.92
N LYS A 164 -0.33 -7.07 41.55
CA LYS A 164 -1.70 -6.70 41.13
C LYS A 164 -1.73 -5.66 39.99
N PHE A 165 -0.58 -5.26 39.45
CA PHE A 165 -0.50 -4.29 38.36
C PHE A 165 -1.22 -4.82 37.10
N LEU A 166 -2.03 -3.96 36.50
CA LEU A 166 -2.75 -4.23 35.25
C LEU A 166 -2.56 -3.06 34.28
N ARG A 167 -2.05 -3.33 33.08
CA ARG A 167 -1.75 -2.33 32.04
C ARG A 167 -2.94 -1.47 31.61
N SER A 168 -4.15 -1.99 31.74
CA SER A 168 -5.40 -1.33 31.37
C SER A 168 -5.96 -0.43 32.47
N LYS A 169 -5.47 -0.53 33.71
CA LYS A 169 -5.97 0.23 34.86
C LYS A 169 -5.01 1.36 35.23
N LYS A 170 -5.51 2.34 35.98
CA LYS A 170 -4.67 3.39 36.56
C LYS A 170 -3.71 2.79 37.58
N PHE A 171 -2.46 3.24 37.55
CA PHE A 171 -1.42 2.81 38.48
C PHE A 171 -1.26 3.85 39.59
N LYS A 172 -2.10 3.75 40.63
CA LYS A 172 -2.26 4.79 41.65
C LYS A 172 -0.98 5.09 42.43
N GLU A 173 -0.14 4.08 42.64
CA GLU A 173 1.17 4.20 43.30
C GLU A 173 2.10 5.10 42.49
N PHE A 174 2.17 4.87 41.17
CA PHE A 174 2.94 5.71 40.26
C PHE A 174 2.34 7.12 40.13
N ASP A 175 1.01 7.23 40.02
CA ASP A 175 0.33 8.54 39.89
C ASP A 175 0.62 9.45 41.10
N ARG A 176 0.68 8.87 42.31
CA ARG A 176 1.08 9.59 43.53
C ARG A 176 2.53 10.04 43.49
N TYR A 177 3.43 9.16 43.06
CA TYR A 177 4.87 9.45 42.96
C TYR A 177 5.17 10.58 41.96
N ILE A 178 4.52 10.56 40.80
CA ILE A 178 4.90 11.44 39.67
C ILE A 178 4.26 12.84 39.73
N LYS A 179 3.31 13.10 40.63
CA LYS A 179 2.44 14.30 40.63
C LYS A 179 3.21 15.62 40.54
N GLY A 180 4.31 15.74 41.29
CA GLY A 180 5.18 16.93 41.33
C GLY A 180 6.39 16.87 40.40
N SER A 181 6.64 15.75 39.73
CA SER A 181 7.86 15.53 38.95
C SER A 181 7.69 15.92 37.48
N ASN A 182 8.73 16.48 36.88
CA ASN A 182 8.81 16.73 35.43
C ASN A 182 8.80 15.43 34.61
N ALA A 183 9.12 14.27 35.21
CA ALA A 183 9.01 12.96 34.55
C ALA A 183 7.59 12.65 34.05
N LYS A 184 6.54 13.29 34.61
CA LYS A 184 5.16 13.13 34.12
C LYS A 184 4.99 13.45 32.64
N TYR A 185 5.81 14.34 32.08
CA TYR A 185 5.77 14.68 30.66
C TYR A 185 6.19 13.49 29.77
N LEU A 186 7.01 12.57 30.29
CA LEU A 186 7.44 11.36 29.56
C LEU A 186 6.31 10.32 29.41
N LEU A 187 5.20 10.48 30.14
CA LEU A 187 3.97 9.69 29.94
C LEU A 187 3.24 10.05 28.65
N LYS A 188 3.54 11.22 28.06
CA LYS A 188 2.94 11.68 26.79
C LYS A 188 3.95 11.68 25.65
N PHE A 189 5.21 11.99 25.93
CA PHE A 189 6.26 12.15 24.92
C PHE A 189 7.48 11.29 25.24
N ASP A 190 8.22 10.86 24.22
CA ASP A 190 9.44 10.07 24.44
C ASP A 190 10.64 10.97 24.79
N ARG A 191 10.60 12.23 24.35
CA ARG A 191 11.60 13.27 24.60
C ARG A 191 10.92 14.63 24.69
N VAL A 192 11.30 15.44 25.68
CA VAL A 192 10.71 16.77 25.92
C VAL A 192 11.81 17.77 26.21
N LYS A 193 11.71 18.95 25.59
CA LYS A 193 12.51 20.13 25.93
C LYS A 193 11.69 21.01 26.87
N LEU A 194 12.13 21.15 28.11
CA LEU A 194 11.54 22.05 29.09
C LEU A 194 12.33 23.36 29.09
N VAL A 195 11.62 24.47 29.02
CA VAL A 195 12.21 25.80 29.13
C VAL A 195 11.62 26.45 30.37
N SER A 196 12.48 26.80 31.33
CA SER A 196 12.10 27.39 32.61
C SER A 196 12.87 28.69 32.85
N GLY A 197 12.26 29.63 33.58
CA GLY A 197 12.84 30.93 33.91
C GLY A 197 12.34 32.06 33.00
N MET A 198 11.88 33.16 33.61
CA MET A 198 11.29 34.30 32.91
C MET A 198 12.35 35.29 32.38
N PHE A 199 13.47 35.44 33.11
CA PHE A 199 14.56 36.35 32.77
C PHE A 199 15.83 35.65 32.23
N PHE A 200 16.12 34.42 32.68
CA PHE A 200 17.18 33.57 32.13
C PHE A 200 16.59 32.21 31.75
N LYS A 201 16.49 31.95 30.44
CA LYS A 201 15.92 30.70 29.92
C LYS A 201 16.87 29.55 30.20
N LYS A 202 16.56 28.73 31.21
CA LYS A 202 17.19 27.42 31.40
C LYS A 202 16.46 26.40 30.54
N THR A 203 17.22 25.59 29.82
CA THR A 203 16.69 24.50 28.99
C THR A 203 17.12 23.16 29.55
N GLU A 204 16.17 22.27 29.77
CA GLU A 204 16.41 20.88 30.16
C GLU A 204 15.79 19.94 29.13
N ILE A 205 16.51 18.87 28.78
CA ILE A 205 16.04 17.86 27.82
C ILE A 205 15.85 16.56 28.58
N LEU A 206 14.60 16.11 28.68
CA LEU A 206 14.25 14.84 29.30
C LEU A 206 14.00 13.80 28.22
N SER A 207 14.44 12.56 28.43
CA SER A 207 14.20 11.44 27.52
C SER A 207 13.90 10.14 28.27
N ILE A 208 13.08 9.28 27.68
CA ILE A 208 12.84 7.92 28.20
C ILE A 208 14.11 7.04 28.23
N ASP A 209 15.11 7.42 27.44
CA ASP A 209 16.39 6.69 27.34
C ASP A 209 17.35 7.04 28.49
N ASN A 210 17.13 8.18 29.16
CA ASN A 210 18.00 8.71 30.20
C ASN A 210 17.33 8.78 31.58
N ILE A 211 16.21 8.08 31.79
CA ILE A 211 15.39 8.20 33.02
C ILE A 211 16.24 8.04 34.29
N GLU A 212 17.13 7.05 34.34
CA GLU A 212 17.96 6.77 35.52
C GLU A 212 19.02 7.86 35.76
N LYS A 213 19.41 8.59 34.72
CA LYS A 213 20.34 9.74 34.83
C LYS A 213 19.59 11.02 35.22
N ASP A 214 18.44 11.26 34.59
CA ASP A 214 17.63 12.46 34.78
C ASP A 214 16.83 12.42 36.10
N PHE A 215 16.54 11.23 36.62
CA PHE A 215 15.78 10.97 37.85
C PHE A 215 16.44 9.85 38.66
N THR A 216 17.57 10.15 39.30
CA THR A 216 18.41 9.17 40.02
C THR A 216 17.67 8.39 41.11
N ASP A 217 16.71 9.03 41.78
CA ASP A 217 15.94 8.43 42.88
C ASP A 217 14.69 7.68 42.39
N MET A 218 14.50 7.54 41.08
CA MET A 218 13.32 6.87 40.53
C MET A 218 13.41 5.35 40.70
N PRO A 219 12.42 4.71 41.35
CA PRO A 219 12.34 3.26 41.40
C PRO A 219 12.30 2.65 39.99
N LYS A 220 13.00 1.52 39.82
CA LYS A 220 13.07 0.81 38.54
C LYS A 220 11.70 0.48 37.95
N GLU A 221 10.70 0.21 38.79
CA GLU A 221 9.33 -0.11 38.34
C GLU A 221 8.62 1.11 37.77
N PHE A 222 8.91 2.31 38.29
CA PHE A 222 8.34 3.56 37.79
C PHE A 222 9.00 3.99 36.48
N ALA A 223 10.32 3.81 36.36
CA ALA A 223 11.02 3.97 35.08
C ALA A 223 10.49 2.98 34.02
N ALA A 224 10.32 1.70 34.40
CA ALA A 224 9.72 0.68 33.55
C ALA A 224 8.28 1.04 33.12
N TYR A 225 7.47 1.62 34.03
CA TYR A 225 6.13 2.07 33.69
C TYR A 225 6.13 3.20 32.65
N ILE A 226 7.03 4.20 32.77
CA ILE A 226 7.18 5.25 31.75
C ILE A 226 7.52 4.65 30.39
N ARG A 227 8.49 3.73 30.34
CA ARG A 227 8.89 3.03 29.10
C ARG A 227 7.77 2.15 28.54
N LEU A 228 6.99 1.50 29.40
CA LEU A 228 5.79 0.75 29.02
C LEU A 228 4.78 1.66 28.33
N LYS A 229 4.47 2.84 28.89
CA LYS A 229 3.54 3.80 28.25
C LYS A 229 4.08 4.28 26.90
N SER A 230 5.39 4.53 26.78
CA SER A 230 6.01 4.85 25.49
C SER A 230 5.82 3.72 24.47
N CYS A 231 6.07 2.48 24.85
CA CYS A 231 5.88 1.31 23.99
C CYS A 231 4.41 1.14 23.57
N GLN A 232 3.45 1.35 24.48
CA GLN A 232 2.02 1.34 24.14
C GLN A 232 1.66 2.40 23.08
N ARG A 233 2.17 3.63 23.20
CA ARG A 233 1.98 4.68 22.19
C ARG A 233 2.61 4.31 20.85
N ARG A 234 3.81 3.71 20.85
CA ARG A 234 4.48 3.22 19.64
C ARG A 234 3.67 2.10 18.98
N GLN A 235 3.20 1.12 19.75
CA GLN A 235 2.37 0.01 19.27
C GLN A 235 1.07 0.50 18.63
N SER A 236 0.38 1.46 19.26
CA SER A 236 -0.83 2.08 18.71
C SER A 236 -0.56 2.76 17.37
N ARG A 237 0.51 3.57 17.26
CA ARG A 237 0.92 4.20 15.98
C ARG A 237 1.19 3.18 14.88
N VAL A 238 1.92 2.11 15.17
CA VAL A 238 2.21 1.05 14.20
C VAL A 238 0.92 0.34 13.79
N SER A 239 0.05 0.01 14.74
CA SER A 239 -1.24 -0.66 14.47
C SER A 239 -2.17 0.21 13.61
N SER A 240 -2.26 1.51 13.91
CA SER A 240 -3.02 2.47 13.08
C SER A 240 -2.46 2.58 11.67
N ARG A 241 -1.13 2.51 11.50
CA ARG A 241 -0.49 2.51 10.18
C ARG A 241 -0.82 1.25 9.39
N ILE A 242 -0.72 0.07 10.01
CA ILE A 242 -1.10 -1.22 9.39
C ILE A 242 -2.57 -1.18 8.97
N ASN A 243 -3.48 -0.77 9.85
CA ASN A 243 -4.91 -0.71 9.54
C ASN A 243 -5.23 0.25 8.40
N ARG A 244 -4.53 1.39 8.33
CA ARG A 244 -4.65 2.34 7.21
C ARG A 244 -4.25 1.68 5.90
N TYR A 245 -3.13 0.96 5.87
CA TYR A 245 -2.69 0.28 4.66
C TYR A 245 -3.59 -0.90 4.29
N LYS A 246 -4.02 -1.73 5.25
CA LYS A 246 -5.01 -2.78 5.00
C LYS A 246 -6.26 -2.23 4.32
N LYS A 247 -6.81 -1.12 4.86
CA LYS A 247 -7.96 -0.43 4.24
C LYS A 247 -7.68 0.12 2.85
N TYR A 248 -6.46 0.53 2.56
CA TYR A 248 -6.07 1.03 1.24
C TYR A 248 -5.99 -0.12 0.22
N TYR A 249 -5.24 -1.18 0.55
CA TYR A 249 -5.05 -2.32 -0.35
C TYR A 249 -6.31 -3.17 -0.54
N ALA A 250 -7.27 -3.11 0.39
CA ALA A 250 -8.57 -3.77 0.26
C ALA A 250 -9.62 -2.93 -0.50
N LYS A 251 -9.29 -1.73 -1.00
CA LYS A 251 -10.25 -0.96 -1.79
C LYS A 251 -10.48 -1.64 -3.14
N PRO A 252 -11.74 -1.78 -3.60
CA PRO A 252 -12.04 -2.35 -4.92
C PRO A 252 -11.29 -1.69 -6.08
N THR A 253 -11.19 -0.36 -6.09
CA THR A 253 -10.40 0.38 -7.10
C THR A 253 -8.94 -0.04 -7.12
N GLU A 254 -8.32 -0.17 -5.95
CA GLU A 254 -6.90 -0.54 -5.82
C GLU A 254 -6.68 -2.01 -6.19
N LEU A 255 -7.57 -2.91 -5.74
CA LEU A 255 -7.53 -4.33 -6.07
C LEU A 255 -7.57 -4.54 -7.59
N PHE A 256 -8.50 -3.87 -8.28
CA PHE A 256 -8.60 -3.95 -9.74
C PHE A 256 -7.36 -3.38 -10.44
N ALA A 257 -6.88 -2.22 -10.00
CA ALA A 257 -5.68 -1.62 -10.58
C ALA A 257 -4.42 -2.49 -10.41
N ARG A 258 -4.27 -3.15 -9.24
CA ARG A 258 -3.21 -4.12 -9.00
C ARG A 258 -3.37 -5.39 -9.81
N PHE A 259 -4.59 -5.81 -10.09
CA PHE A 259 -4.86 -6.94 -10.99
C PHE A 259 -4.43 -6.64 -12.43
N ILE A 260 -4.76 -5.45 -12.96
CA ILE A 260 -4.28 -5.02 -14.30
C ILE A 260 -2.75 -4.92 -14.33
N GLU A 261 -2.13 -4.37 -13.28
CA GLU A 261 -0.67 -4.35 -13.14
C GLU A 261 -0.09 -5.79 -13.13
N GLY A 262 -0.71 -6.70 -12.40
CA GLY A 262 -0.29 -8.09 -12.30
C GLY A 262 -0.39 -8.82 -13.63
N LEU A 263 -1.45 -8.57 -14.42
CA LEU A 263 -1.59 -9.13 -15.75
C LEU A 263 -0.41 -8.73 -16.63
N TYR A 264 -0.01 -7.45 -16.62
CA TYR A 264 1.17 -6.99 -17.35
C TYR A 264 2.48 -7.67 -16.89
N LEU A 265 2.65 -7.85 -15.58
CA LEU A 265 3.87 -8.43 -15.02
C LEU A 265 4.00 -9.94 -15.30
N ASN A 266 2.94 -10.71 -15.06
CA ASN A 266 2.91 -12.15 -15.31
C ASN A 266 1.46 -12.67 -15.38
N PRO A 267 0.86 -12.78 -16.57
CA PRO A 267 -0.54 -13.18 -16.71
C PRO A 267 -0.78 -14.63 -16.30
N TYR A 268 0.21 -15.52 -16.47
CA TYR A 268 0.10 -16.93 -16.07
C TYR A 268 0.03 -17.08 -14.55
N GLN A 269 0.87 -16.32 -13.83
CA GLN A 269 0.85 -16.30 -12.38
C GLN A 269 -0.45 -15.70 -11.85
N VAL A 270 -0.95 -14.60 -12.44
CA VAL A 270 -2.25 -14.05 -12.08
C VAL A 270 -3.38 -15.06 -12.31
N LYS A 271 -3.41 -15.74 -13.46
CA LYS A 271 -4.40 -16.80 -13.73
C LYS A 271 -4.33 -17.95 -12.71
N SER A 272 -3.13 -18.30 -12.25
CA SER A 272 -2.95 -19.36 -11.24
C SER A 272 -3.39 -18.92 -9.84
N ILE A 273 -3.17 -17.65 -9.47
CA ILE A 273 -3.50 -17.10 -8.15
C ILE A 273 -4.99 -16.77 -8.06
N ALA A 274 -5.55 -16.22 -9.14
CA ALA A 274 -6.88 -15.66 -9.20
C ALA A 274 -7.71 -16.25 -10.36
N PRO A 275 -7.92 -17.58 -10.39
CA PRO A 275 -8.53 -18.24 -11.55
C PRO A 275 -9.95 -17.78 -11.86
N GLN A 276 -10.78 -17.50 -10.83
CA GLN A 276 -12.17 -17.12 -11.03
C GLN A 276 -12.28 -15.66 -11.49
N THR A 277 -11.56 -14.78 -10.82
CA THR A 277 -11.42 -13.36 -11.18
C THR A 277 -10.87 -13.22 -12.60
N TYR A 278 -9.83 -13.98 -12.93
CA TYR A 278 -9.22 -13.97 -14.26
C TYR A 278 -10.20 -14.42 -15.35
N LYS A 279 -10.94 -15.52 -15.11
CA LYS A 279 -11.97 -16.00 -16.04
C LYS A 279 -13.06 -14.95 -16.25
N ARG A 280 -13.64 -14.43 -15.17
CA ARG A 280 -14.71 -13.43 -15.23
C ARG A 280 -14.25 -12.14 -15.91
N PHE A 281 -13.03 -11.69 -15.60
CA PHE A 281 -12.42 -10.54 -16.27
C PHE A 281 -12.34 -10.73 -17.79
N LEU A 282 -11.90 -11.89 -18.27
CA LEU A 282 -11.81 -12.15 -19.71
C LEU A 282 -13.19 -12.17 -20.39
N GLU A 283 -14.20 -12.76 -19.74
CA GLU A 283 -15.58 -12.74 -20.25
C GLU A 283 -16.09 -11.30 -20.43
N LEU A 284 -15.91 -10.47 -19.40
CA LEU A 284 -16.32 -9.07 -19.42
C LEU A 284 -15.48 -8.22 -20.38
N LEU A 285 -14.19 -8.48 -20.49
CA LEU A 285 -13.30 -7.81 -21.44
C LEU A 285 -13.74 -8.08 -22.89
N HIS A 286 -14.12 -9.32 -23.22
CA HIS A 286 -14.62 -9.69 -24.54
C HIS A 286 -16.01 -9.14 -24.82
N ALA A 287 -16.82 -8.93 -23.78
CA ALA A 287 -18.11 -8.26 -23.87
C ALA A 287 -18.00 -6.72 -23.93
N GLU A 288 -16.78 -6.17 -24.06
CA GLU A 288 -16.49 -4.73 -24.06
C GLU A 288 -16.98 -4.00 -22.79
N TYR A 289 -17.13 -4.71 -21.68
CA TYR A 289 -17.61 -4.16 -20.40
C TYR A 289 -16.67 -3.12 -19.81
N TYR A 290 -15.36 -3.31 -19.98
CA TYR A 290 -14.31 -2.41 -19.52
C TYR A 290 -13.95 -1.40 -20.60
N PRO A 291 -14.38 -0.12 -20.52
CA PRO A 291 -14.22 0.82 -21.61
C PRO A 291 -12.76 1.00 -21.99
N ASN A 292 -12.44 0.83 -23.28
CA ASN A 292 -11.11 1.01 -23.85
C ASN A 292 -10.02 0.04 -23.34
N LEU A 293 -10.29 -0.79 -22.32
CA LEU A 293 -9.29 -1.65 -21.71
C LEU A 293 -8.80 -2.76 -22.66
N GLN A 294 -9.68 -3.28 -23.52
CA GLN A 294 -9.27 -4.29 -24.51
C GLN A 294 -8.18 -3.75 -25.45
N LYS A 295 -8.28 -2.49 -25.88
CA LYS A 295 -7.25 -1.85 -26.71
C LYS A 295 -5.92 -1.71 -25.98
N VAL A 296 -5.96 -1.39 -24.69
CA VAL A 296 -4.74 -1.37 -23.84
C VAL A 296 -4.09 -2.75 -23.77
N ILE A 297 -4.89 -3.80 -23.56
CA ILE A 297 -4.39 -5.18 -23.56
C ILE A 297 -3.80 -5.54 -24.94
N CYS A 298 -4.42 -5.12 -26.06
CA CYS A 298 -3.84 -5.29 -27.40
C CYS A 298 -2.45 -4.65 -27.53
N ILE A 299 -2.29 -3.40 -27.08
CA ILE A 299 -1.01 -2.67 -27.13
C ILE A 299 0.08 -3.44 -26.36
N ILE A 300 -0.26 -3.98 -25.19
CA ILE A 300 0.71 -4.71 -24.34
C ILE A 300 1.16 -6.03 -25.00
N TYR A 301 0.22 -6.81 -25.55
CA TYR A 301 0.50 -8.19 -26.00
C TYR A 301 0.63 -8.34 -27.52
N SER A 302 0.34 -7.30 -28.28
CA SER A 302 0.48 -7.24 -29.74
C SER A 302 0.86 -5.82 -30.15
N PRO A 303 1.98 -5.28 -29.66
CA PRO A 303 2.40 -3.93 -29.97
C PRO A 303 2.58 -3.77 -31.47
N THR A 304 2.08 -2.68 -32.00
CA THR A 304 2.33 -2.29 -33.39
C THR A 304 3.75 -1.73 -33.45
N MET A 305 4.73 -2.57 -33.81
CA MET A 305 6.06 -2.10 -34.21
C MET A 305 6.03 -1.55 -35.63
#